data_AF-A0A9D2R1T0-F1
#
_entry.id   AF-A0A9D2R1T0-F1
#
_cell.length_a   1.000
_cell.length_b   1.000
_cell.length_c   1.000
_cell.angle_alpha   90.00
_cell.angle_beta   90.00
_cell.angle_gamma   90.00
#
_symmetry.space_group_name_H-M   'P 1'
#
loop_
_entity.id
_entity.type
_entity.pdbx_description
1 polymer ?
#
loop_
_entity_poly.entity_id
_entity_poly.type
_entity_poly.pdbx_seq_one_letter_code
_entity_poly.pdbx_strand_id
1 'polypeptide(L)' 'MLFIGIDLGTSAVKLLLMDENGSIHKIVSKEYPLYLPQAGWAEQNPEDWFARTME' A
#
# COMPACT_ATOMS: atom_id res chain seq x y z
N MET A 1 -2.36 21.12 -9.18
CA MET A 1 -1.62 20.44 -8.08
C MET A 1 -1.80 18.93 -8.21
N LEU A 2 -0.80 18.17 -7.79
CA LEU A 2 -0.84 16.70 -7.77
C LEU A 2 -0.90 16.20 -6.33
N PHE A 3 -1.64 15.13 -6.10
CA PHE A 3 -1.84 14.50 -4.80
C PHE A 3 -1.50 13.01 -4.89
N ILE A 4 -0.86 12.51 -3.84
CA ILE A 4 -0.63 11.08 -3.65
C ILE A 4 -1.61 10.57 -2.59
N GLY A 5 -2.48 9.64 -2.99
CA GLY A 5 -3.25 8.81 -2.08
C GLY A 5 -2.46 7.57 -1.70
N ILE A 6 -2.39 7.25 -0.41
CA ILE A 6 -1.75 6.05 0.11
C ILE A 6 -2.82 5.22 0.83
N ASP A 7 -3.10 4.03 0.31
CA ASP A 7 -4.03 3.05 0.85
C ASP A 7 -3.22 1.83 1.34
N LEU A 8 -2.98 1.78 2.65
CA LEU A 8 -2.17 0.73 3.29
C LEU A 8 -3.06 -0.45 3.67
N GLY A 9 -3.10 -1.47 2.81
CA GLY A 9 -3.92 -2.66 2.99
C GLY A 9 -3.25 -3.78 3.78
N THR A 10 -3.96 -4.90 3.97
CA THR A 10 -3.43 -6.06 4.70
C THR A 10 -2.40 -6.87 3.88
N SER A 11 -2.48 -6.86 2.56
CA SER A 11 -1.57 -7.64 1.70
C SER A 11 -0.76 -6.78 0.72
N ALA A 12 -1.09 -5.49 0.60
CA ALA A 12 -0.43 -4.59 -0.33
C ALA A 12 -0.66 -3.12 0.05
N VAL A 13 0.28 -2.26 -0.35
CA VAL A 13 0.07 -0.82 -0.39
C VAL A 13 -0.33 -0.41 -1.80
N LYS A 14 -1.38 0.39 -1.92
CA LYS A 14 -1.84 0.99 -3.16
C LYS A 14 -1.54 2.48 -3.14
N LEU A 15 -0.91 2.97 -4.20
CA LEU A 15 -0.61 4.39 -4.39
C LEU A 15 -1.40 4.93 -5.58
N LEU A 16 -2.00 6.09 -5.37
CA LEU A 16 -2.82 6.82 -6.33
C LEU A 16 -2.17 8.17 -6.60
N LEU A 17 -1.91 8.50 -7.86
CA LEU A 17 -1.60 9.87 -8.28
C LEU A 17 -2.86 10.50 -8.87
N MET A 18 -3.31 11.62 -8.32
CA MET A 18 -4.46 12.37 -8.81
C MET A 18 -4.20 13.87 -8.88
N ASP A 19 -4.96 14.60 -9.69
CA ASP A 19 -4.95 16.07 -9.70
C ASP A 19 -6.05 16.67 -8.80
N GLU A 20 -6.04 17.99 -8.68
CA GLU A 20 -7.00 18.77 -7.88
C GLU A 20 -8.46 18.69 -8.35
N ASN A 21 -8.71 18.25 -9.58
CA ASN A 21 -10.06 18.01 -10.10
C ASN A 21 -10.52 16.58 -9.80
N GLY A 22 -9.68 15.76 -9.14
CA GLY A 22 -9.95 14.36 -8.82
C GLY A 22 -9.64 13.41 -9.97
N SER A 23 -8.98 13.85 -11.06
CA SER A 23 -8.62 12.96 -12.16
C SER A 23 -7.47 12.05 -11.74
N ILE A 24 -7.64 10.75 -11.95
CA ILE A 24 -6.62 9.76 -11.63
C ILE A 24 -5.62 9.66 -12.78
N HIS A 25 -4.35 9.97 -12.49
CA HIS A 25 -3.25 9.89 -13.45
C HIS A 25 -2.57 8.53 -13.43
N LYS A 26 -2.45 7.90 -12.26
CA LYS A 26 -1.82 6.58 -12.12
C LYS A 26 -2.26 5.87 -10.85
N ILE A 27 -2.31 4.54 -10.92
CA ILE A 27 -2.45 3.66 -9.76
C ILE A 27 -1.33 2.62 -9.82
N VAL A 28 -0.68 2.37 -8.69
CA VAL A 28 0.23 1.23 -8.51
C VAL A 28 -0.13 0.49 -7.24
N SER A 29 0.14 -0.82 -7.21
CA SER A 29 -0.05 -1.67 -6.05
C SER A 29 1.18 -2.53 -5.84
N LYS A 30 1.64 -2.65 -4.60
CA LYS A 30 2.83 -3.41 -4.22
C LYS A 30 2.48 -4.34 -3.08
N GLU A 31 2.62 -5.63 -3.32
CA GLU A 31 2.32 -6.66 -2.32
C GLU A 31 3.46 -6.81 -1.31
N TYR A 32 3.09 -7.20 -0.09
CA TYR A 32 4.01 -7.62 0.98
C TYR A 32 3.46 -8.86 1.69
N PRO A 33 4.34 -9.68 2.29
CA PRO A 33 3.94 -10.91 2.94
C PRO A 33 3.02 -10.68 4.14
N LEU A 34 2.07 -11.60 4.31
CA LEU A 34 1.30 -11.77 5.53
C LEU A 34 1.80 -13.03 6.24
N TYR A 35 2.18 -12.90 7.51
CA TYR A 35 2.71 -13.99 8.30
C TYR A 35 1.59 -14.63 9.12
N LEU A 36 1.46 -15.95 9.01
CA LEU A 36 0.46 -16.76 9.71
C LEU A 36 1.18 -17.80 10.60
N PRO A 37 1.92 -17.38 11.64
CA PRO A 37 2.77 -18.30 12.42
C PRO A 37 1.95 -19.32 13.22
N GLN A 38 0.70 -18.99 13.55
CA GLN A 38 -0.22 -19.85 14.31
C GLN A 38 -1.65 -19.72 13.77
N ALA A 39 -2.48 -20.72 14.03
CA ALA A 39 -3.88 -20.69 13.65
C ALA A 39 -4.61 -19.50 14.31
N GLY A 40 -5.26 -18.67 13.49
CA GLY A 40 -5.97 -17.46 13.94
C GLY A 40 -5.11 -16.21 14.08
N TRP A 41 -3.80 -16.29 13.82
CA TRP A 41 -2.90 -15.14 13.87
C TRP A 41 -2.66 -14.60 12.46
N ALA A 42 -2.60 -13.27 12.35
CA ALA A 42 -2.24 -12.56 11.12
C ALA A 42 -1.31 -11.41 11.47
N GLU A 43 -0.04 -11.53 11.08
CA GLU A 43 1.02 -10.58 11.41
C GLU A 43 1.61 -9.97 10.13
N GLN A 44 2.06 -8.73 10.22
CA GLN A 44 2.76 -8.01 9.16
C GLN A 44 4.02 -7.39 9.75
N ASN A 45 5.08 -7.27 8.96
CA ASN A 45 6.25 -6.47 9.35
C ASN A 45 6.01 -5.00 8.92
N PRO A 46 5.96 -4.03 9.86
CA PRO A 46 5.74 -2.62 9.49
C PRO A 46 6.81 -2.04 8.55
N GLU A 47 8.03 -2.60 8.55
CA GLU A 47 9.08 -2.17 7.62
C GLU A 47 8.74 -2.50 6.16
N ASP A 48 8.00 -3.58 5.92
CA ASP A 48 7.56 -3.98 4.58
C ASP A 48 6.59 -2.94 3.99
N TRP A 49 5.78 -2.29 4.81
CA TRP A 49 4.87 -1.22 4.38
C TRP A 49 5.63 -0.04 3.79
N PHE A 50 6.68 0.40 4.50
CA PHE A 50 7.52 1.50 4.06
C PHE A 50 8.33 1.11 2.82
N ALA A 51 9.00 -0.05 2.86
CA ALA A 51 9.81 -0.52 1.75
C ALA A 51 9.00 -0.63 0.45
N ARG A 52 7.79 -1.19 0.50
CA ARG A 52 6.91 -1.31 -0.68
C ARG A 52 6.28 0.00 -1.12
N THR A 53 6.17 0.99 -0.23
CA THR A 53 5.72 2.34 -0.60
C THR A 53 6.80 3.11 -1.37
N MET A 54 8.07 2.84 -1.07
CA MET A 54 9.22 3.56 -1.65
C MET A 54 9.79 2.90 -2.92
N GLU A 55 9.29 1.73 -3.32
CA GLU A 55 9.73 0.94 -4.48
C GLU A 55 8.99 1.30 -5.77
#